data_AF-A0A3C0IWS8-F1
#
_entry.id   AF-A0A3C0IWS8-F1
#
_cell.length_a   1.000
_cell.length_b   1.000
_cell.length_c   1.000
_cell.angle_alpha   90.00
_cell.angle_beta   90.00
_cell.angle_gamma   90.00
#
_symmetry.space_group_name_H-M   'P 1'
#
loop_
_entity.id
_entity.type
_entity.pdbx_description
1 polymer ?
#
loop_
_entity_poly.entity_id
_entity_poly.type
_entity_poly.pdbx_seq_one_letter_code
_entity_poly.pdbx_strand_id
1 'polypeptide(L)' 'MQFTYLGHACFQVTVGGKTLLFDPFISPNELAKHIDVATIAADY' A
#
# COMPACT_ATOMS: atom_id res chain seq x y z
N MET A 1 14.67 5.60 -2.16
CA MET A 1 13.57 4.92 -2.86
C MET A 1 13.18 3.73 -2.00
N GLN A 2 11.92 3.66 -1.58
CA GLN A 2 11.43 2.57 -0.70
C GLN A 2 10.20 1.92 -1.34
N PHE A 3 10.16 0.60 -1.30
CA PHE A 3 9.08 -0.21 -1.85
C PHE A 3 8.48 -1.06 -0.75
N THR A 4 7.15 -1.09 -0.66
CA THR A 4 6.40 -1.90 0.30
C THR A 4 5.35 -2.72 -0.44
N TYR A 5 5.37 -4.03 -0.25
CA TYR A 5 4.38 -4.94 -0.82
C TYR A 5 3.24 -5.18 0.17
N LEU A 6 2.00 -4.99 -0.27
CA LEU A 6 0.79 -5.09 0.58
C LEU A 6 -0.11 -6.27 0.19
N GLY A 7 0.30 -7.08 -0.79
CA GLY A 7 -0.42 -8.27 -1.26
C GLY A 7 -1.14 -8.05 -2.60
N HIS A 8 -1.41 -9.15 -3.33
CA HIS A 8 -1.93 -9.10 -4.70
C HIS A 8 -1.05 -8.23 -5.61
N ALA A 9 -1.63 -7.25 -6.31
CA ALA A 9 -0.94 -6.19 -7.04
C ALA A 9 -0.94 -4.85 -6.27
N CYS A 10 -1.27 -4.88 -4.97
CA CYS A 10 -1.19 -3.72 -4.10
C CYS A 10 0.24 -3.52 -3.59
N PHE A 11 0.81 -2.36 -3.89
CA PHE A 11 2.13 -1.98 -3.41
C PHE A 11 2.26 -0.46 -3.31
N GLN A 12 3.22 -0.04 -2.50
CA GLN A 12 3.49 1.36 -2.23
C GLN A 12 4.94 1.67 -2.61
N VAL A 13 5.16 2.84 -3.21
CA VAL A 13 6.48 3.33 -3.57
C VAL A 13 6.69 4.73 -3.01
N THR A 14 7.78 4.90 -2.25
CA THR A 14 8.22 6.21 -1.80
C THR A 14 9.41 6.69 -2.62
N VAL A 15 9.20 7.78 -3.36
CA VAL A 15 10.17 8.41 -4.27
C VAL A 15 10.01 9.93 -4.23
N GLY A 16 11.13 10.68 -4.25
CA GLY A 16 11.08 12.15 -4.24
C GLY A 16 10.37 12.77 -3.03
N GLY A 17 10.33 12.06 -1.88
CA GLY A 17 9.59 12.50 -0.69
C GLY A 17 8.07 12.43 -0.85
N LYS A 18 7.58 11.65 -1.81
CA LYS A 18 6.18 11.34 -2.03
C LYS A 18 5.96 9.84 -1.96
N THR A 19 4.78 9.45 -1.49
CA THR A 19 4.37 8.08 -1.31
C THR A 19 3.18 7.79 -2.21
N LEU A 20 3.38 6.90 -3.18
CA LEU A 20 2.40 6.48 -4.18
C LEU A 20 1.84 5.11 -3.78
N LEU A 21 0.52 4.96 -3.76
CA LEU A 21 -0.16 3.69 -3.52
C LEU A 21 -0.78 3.16 -4.82
N PHE A 22 -0.41 1.94 -5.19
CA PHE A 22 -0.91 1.28 -6.39
C PHE A 22 -1.88 0.16 -6.01
N ASP A 23 -2.97 0.05 -6.79
CA ASP A 23 -4.05 -0.95 -6.66
C ASP A 23 -4.48 -1.20 -5.20
N PRO A 24 -5.25 -0.30 -4.56
CA PRO A 24 -5.57 -0.35 -3.12
C PRO A 24 -6.58 -1.45 -2.76
N PHE A 25 -6.36 -2.68 -3.24
CA PHE A 25 -7.17 -3.87 -2.98
C PHE A 25 -6.74 -4.55 -1.68
N ILE A 26 -7.01 -3.89 -0.55
CA ILE A 26 -6.58 -4.35 0.79
C ILE A 26 -7.75 -4.87 1.62
N SER A 27 -8.79 -4.06 1.85
CA SER A 27 -9.94 -4.47 2.66
C SER A 27 -10.65 -5.77 2.20
N PRO A 28 -10.85 -6.01 0.89
CA PRO A 28 -11.44 -7.27 0.41
C PRO A 28 -10.42 -8.41 0.29
N ASN A 29 -9.13 -8.17 0.51
CA ASN A 29 -8.09 -9.18 0.39
C ASN A 29 -7.92 -9.93 1.71
N GLU A 30 -8.45 -11.15 1.76
CA GLU A 30 -8.38 -12.06 2.92
C GLU A 30 -6.95 -12.29 3.43
N LEU A 31 -5.95 -12.30 2.55
CA LEU A 31 -4.54 -12.48 2.91
C LEU A 31 -3.93 -11.21 3.53
N ALA A 32 -4.51 -10.04 3.27
CA ALA A 32 -4.06 -8.74 3.75
C ALA A 32 -4.86 -8.21 4.95
N LYS A 33 -5.74 -9.03 5.55
CA LYS A 33 -6.57 -8.64 6.72
C LYS A 33 -5.82 -8.14 7.94
N HIS A 34 -4.54 -8.49 8.05
CA HIS A 34 -3.67 -8.05 9.13
C HIS A 34 -3.13 -6.62 8.92
N ILE A 35 -3.37 -6.02 7.75
CA ILE A 35 -2.94 -4.67 7.40
C ILE A 35 -4.05 -3.69 7.77
N ASP A 36 -3.74 -2.76 8.67
CA ASP A 36 -4.65 -1.65 8.99
C ASP A 36 -4.55 -0.57 7.91
N VAL A 37 -5.58 -0.49 7.08
CA VAL A 37 -5.67 0.45 5.95
C VAL A 37 -5.55 1.92 6.40
N ALA A 38 -5.97 2.24 7.62
CA ALA A 38 -5.89 3.61 8.16
C ALA A 38 -4.44 4.05 8.44
N THR A 39 -3.50 3.09 8.54
CA THR A 39 -2.08 3.37 8.77
C THR A 39 -1.28 3.54 7.48
N ILE A 40 -1.89 3.28 6.32
CA ILE A 40 -1.21 3.34 5.02
C ILE A 40 -1.11 4.80 4.56
N ALA A 41 0.10 5.32 4.56
CA ALA A 41 0.38 6.62 3.97
C ALA A 41 0.25 6.57 2.44
N ALA A 42 -0.52 7.47 1.86
CA ALA A 42 -0.61 7.64 0.41
C ALA A 42 -0.82 9.13 0.11
N ASP A 43 0.15 9.75 -0.56
CA ASP A 43 -0.02 11.09 -1.10
C ASP A 43 -0.86 11.07 -2.38
N TYR A 44 -0.80 9.94 -3.12
CA TYR A 44 -1.47 9.68 -4.38
C TYR A 44 -1.84 8.21 -4.52
#